data_AF-A0A951T2U9-F1
#
_entry.id   AF-A0A951T2U9-F1
#
_cell.length_a   1.000
_cell.length_b   1.000
_cell.length_c   1.000
_cell.angle_alpha   90.00
_cell.angle_beta   90.00
_cell.angle_gamma   90.00
#
_symmetry.space_group_name_H-M   'P 1'
#
loop_
_entity.id
_entity.type
_entity.pdbx_description
1 polymer ?
#
loop_
_entity_poly.entity_id
_entity_poly.type
_entity_poly.pdbx_seq_one_letter_code
_entity_poly.pdbx_strand_id
1 'polypeptide(L)'
;MNPAPDDSRFDPLRWQAMLDAQGVPAAHAWIGMLARDDYAARSGTLLLWRGTVGGAELCERPWLGAADRDVAMLLVLDDEAAARLPEQGFAQIPALIRGGHLHPYMLMTLDQLEEAGLDDFVEDLGLVFPKH
;
A
#
# COMPACT_ATOMS: atom_id res chain seq x y z
N MET A 1 6.18 -6.18 -30.11
CA MET A 1 6.14 -5.24 -28.99
C MET A 1 4.73 -5.30 -28.44
N ASN A 2 4.51 -6.07 -27.37
CA ASN A 2 3.19 -6.11 -26.73
C ASN A 2 2.93 -4.71 -26.16
N PRO A 3 1.73 -4.14 -26.31
CA PRO A 3 1.36 -2.98 -25.53
C PRO A 3 1.47 -3.37 -24.05
N ALA A 4 2.11 -2.51 -23.25
CA ALA A 4 2.07 -2.67 -21.80
C ALA A 4 0.60 -2.77 -21.39
N PRO A 5 0.22 -3.72 -20.51
CA PRO A 5 -1.12 -3.73 -19.95
C PRO A 5 -1.39 -2.33 -19.39
N ASP A 6 -2.57 -1.81 -19.66
CA ASP A 6 -3.01 -0.46 -19.29
C ASP A 6 -2.64 -0.17 -17.82
N ASP A 7 -1.61 0.63 -17.59
CA ASP A 7 -0.99 0.91 -16.28
C ASP A 7 -1.86 1.87 -15.43
N SER A 8 -3.12 2.07 -15.82
CA SER A 8 -4.08 2.99 -15.20
C SER A 8 -4.57 2.55 -13.81
N ARG A 9 -4.23 1.32 -13.37
CA ARG A 9 -4.56 0.80 -12.03
C ARG A 9 -3.88 1.58 -10.90
N PHE A 10 -2.68 2.09 -11.15
CA PHE A 10 -1.90 2.88 -10.19
C PHE A 10 -1.75 4.33 -10.60
N ASP A 11 -2.75 4.92 -11.27
CA ASP A 11 -2.76 6.35 -11.61
C ASP A 11 -2.44 7.21 -10.38
N PRO A 12 -1.25 7.84 -10.32
CA PRO A 12 -0.79 8.55 -9.13
C PRO A 12 -1.73 9.67 -8.70
N LEU A 13 -2.45 10.29 -9.64
CA LEU A 13 -3.38 11.38 -9.32
C LEU A 13 -4.59 10.90 -8.52
N ARG A 14 -5.14 9.73 -8.88
CA ARG A 14 -6.28 9.13 -8.17
C ARG A 14 -5.89 8.71 -6.76
N TRP A 15 -4.71 8.10 -6.64
CA TRP A 15 -4.17 7.68 -5.35
C TRP A 15 -3.83 8.86 -4.46
N GLN A 16 -3.18 9.90 -4.98
CA GLN A 16 -2.89 11.13 -4.24
C GLN A 16 -4.19 11.77 -3.71
N ALA A 17 -5.20 11.94 -4.57
CA ALA A 17 -6.47 12.54 -4.17
C ALA A 17 -7.17 11.75 -3.05
N MET A 18 -7.11 10.42 -3.10
CA MET A 18 -7.64 9.58 -2.03
C MET A 18 -6.85 9.75 -0.73
N LEU A 19 -5.52 9.71 -0.78
CA LEU A 19 -4.67 9.84 0.40
C LEU A 19 -4.85 11.20 1.10
N ASP A 20 -4.96 12.27 0.32
CA ASP A 20 -5.22 13.62 0.83
C ASP A 20 -6.61 13.70 1.49
N ALA A 21 -7.61 13.04 0.92
CA ALA A 21 -8.96 13.00 1.49
C ALA A 21 -9.06 12.14 2.77
N GLN A 22 -8.24 11.10 2.90
CA GLN A 22 -8.20 10.25 4.08
C GLN A 22 -7.44 10.87 5.26
N GLY A 23 -6.54 11.82 5.00
CA GLY A 23 -5.74 12.47 6.04
C GLY A 23 -4.77 11.49 6.71
N VAL A 24 -3.93 10.84 5.91
CA VAL A 24 -2.93 9.86 6.40
C VAL A 24 -2.02 10.45 7.48
N PRO A 25 -1.78 9.73 8.59
CA PRO A 25 -0.91 10.20 9.66
C PRO A 25 0.53 10.32 9.18
N ALA A 26 1.27 11.27 9.75
CA ALA A 26 2.68 11.47 9.43
C ALA A 26 3.49 10.24 9.84
N ALA A 27 4.21 9.66 8.89
CA ALA A 27 4.99 8.44 9.10
C ALA A 27 6.39 8.57 8.49
N HIS A 28 7.37 7.92 9.11
CA HIS A 28 8.74 7.92 8.61
C HIS A 28 8.97 6.83 7.56
N ALA A 29 8.20 5.74 7.64
CA ALA A 29 8.27 4.61 6.72
C ALA A 29 7.21 4.70 5.62
N TRP A 30 7.48 4.03 4.51
CA TRP A 30 6.60 3.94 3.35
C TRP A 30 5.66 2.73 3.43
N ILE A 31 4.47 2.89 2.89
CA ILE A 31 3.54 1.82 2.59
C ILE A 31 3.55 1.62 1.08
N GLY A 32 3.88 0.40 0.65
CA GLY A 32 3.92 0.05 -0.76
C GLY A 32 2.64 -0.61 -1.24
N MET A 33 2.27 -0.33 -2.48
CA MET A 33 1.13 -0.90 -3.17
C MET A 33 1.54 -1.38 -4.56
N LEU A 34 1.16 -2.60 -4.92
CA LEU A 34 1.48 -3.17 -6.23
C LEU A 34 0.43 -4.19 -6.68
N ALA A 35 0.37 -4.41 -8.00
CA ALA A 35 -0.49 -5.42 -8.58
C ALA A 35 -0.05 -6.82 -8.14
N ARG A 36 -1.03 -7.72 -7.99
CA ARG A 36 -0.81 -9.13 -7.69
C ARG A 36 0.06 -9.81 -8.74
N ASP A 37 -0.15 -9.49 -10.01
CA ASP A 37 0.62 -10.03 -11.12
C ASP A 37 2.08 -9.58 -11.06
N ASP A 38 2.34 -8.32 -10.73
CA ASP A 38 3.70 -7.77 -10.59
C ASP A 38 4.42 -8.37 -9.39
N TYR A 39 3.70 -8.58 -8.28
CA TYR A 39 4.22 -9.28 -7.11
C TYR A 39 4.65 -10.71 -7.48
N ALA A 40 3.78 -11.45 -8.17
CA ALA A 40 4.05 -12.83 -8.61
C ALA A 40 5.19 -12.90 -9.64
N ALA A 41 5.23 -11.95 -10.58
CA ALA A 41 6.27 -11.85 -11.61
C ALA A 41 7.61 -11.34 -11.06
N ARG A 42 7.63 -10.81 -9.82
CA ARG A 42 8.79 -10.16 -9.20
C ARG A 42 9.32 -8.98 -10.04
N SER A 43 8.45 -8.36 -10.81
CA SER A 43 8.77 -7.26 -11.73
C SER A 43 7.53 -6.40 -11.94
N GLY A 44 7.67 -5.08 -11.83
CA GLY A 44 6.58 -4.14 -12.07
C GLY A 44 6.84 -2.80 -11.40
N THR A 45 5.77 -2.07 -11.10
CA THR A 45 5.83 -0.75 -10.44
C THR A 45 5.26 -0.85 -9.03
N LEU A 46 6.03 -0.37 -8.06
CA LEU A 46 5.62 -0.22 -6.67
C LEU A 46 5.24 1.23 -6.42
N LEU A 47 3.96 1.47 -6.13
CA LEU A 47 3.48 2.78 -5.70
C LEU A 47 3.67 2.89 -4.18
N LEU A 48 4.50 3.84 -3.76
CA LEU A 48 4.83 4.08 -2.36
C LEU A 48 4.13 5.35 -1.88
N TRP A 49 3.53 5.28 -0.70
CA TRP A 49 3.01 6.46 -0.03
C TRP A 49 3.36 6.50 1.45
N ARG A 50 3.36 7.70 2.01
CA ARG A 50 3.44 7.96 3.45
C ARG A 50 2.70 9.25 3.76
N GLY A 51 2.21 9.40 4.99
CA GLY A 51 1.77 10.72 5.44
C GLY A 51 2.96 11.58 5.83
N THR A 52 2.82 12.89 5.65
CA THR A 52 3.76 13.91 6.12
C THR A 52 2.99 15.02 6.84
N VAL A 53 3.70 15.94 7.50
CA VAL A 53 3.09 17.13 8.10
C VAL A 53 2.36 18.00 7.06
N GLY A 54 2.76 17.92 5.78
CA GLY A 54 2.18 18.68 4.68
C GLY A 54 1.09 17.97 3.89
N GLY A 55 0.69 16.76 4.28
CA GLY A 55 -0.22 15.89 3.52
C GLY A 55 0.45 14.61 3.05
N ALA A 56 -0.22 13.86 2.19
CA ALA A 56 0.32 12.60 1.70
C ALA A 56 1.45 12.83 0.70
N GLU A 57 2.51 12.06 0.82
CA GLU A 57 3.58 11.96 -0.18
C GLU A 57 3.42 10.65 -0.93
N LEU A 58 3.51 10.72 -2.26
CA LEU A 58 3.37 9.59 -3.18
C LEU A 58 4.55 9.56 -4.14
N CYS A 59 5.14 8.39 -4.35
CA CYS A 59 6.16 8.18 -5.39
C CYS A 59 6.11 6.76 -5.96
N GLU A 60 6.70 6.57 -7.13
CA GLU A 60 6.81 5.26 -7.78
C GLU A 60 8.25 4.77 -7.72
N ARG A 61 8.43 3.48 -7.45
CA ARG A 61 9.72 2.78 -7.52
C ARG A 61 9.59 1.48 -8.33
N PRO A 62 10.65 1.03 -9.02
CA PRO A 62 10.62 -0.27 -9.66
C PRO A 62 10.54 -1.39 -8.62
N TRP A 63 9.65 -2.35 -8.82
CA TRP A 63 9.61 -3.59 -8.06
C TRP A 63 10.49 -4.64 -8.73
N LEU A 64 11.49 -5.14 -8.01
CA LEU A 64 12.42 -6.19 -8.47
C LEU A 64 12.35 -7.45 -7.58
N GLY A 65 11.18 -7.69 -6.99
CA GLY A 65 10.93 -8.84 -6.11
C GLY A 65 11.37 -8.67 -4.66
N ALA A 66 11.76 -7.45 -4.26
CA ALA A 66 12.03 -7.08 -2.87
C ALA A 66 11.75 -5.58 -2.69
N ALA A 67 11.23 -5.22 -1.51
CA ALA A 67 11.04 -3.83 -1.11
C ALA A 67 12.30 -3.31 -0.43
N ASP A 68 12.47 -1.99 -0.47
CA ASP A 68 13.53 -1.30 0.26
C ASP A 68 13.28 -1.33 1.77
N ARG A 69 14.33 -1.08 2.56
CA ARG A 69 14.27 -1.13 4.03
C ARG A 69 13.41 -0.03 4.66
N ASP A 70 13.10 1.02 3.92
CA ASP A 70 12.24 2.12 4.34
C ASP A 70 10.75 1.81 4.12
N VAL A 71 10.42 0.64 3.56
CA VAL A 71 9.03 0.19 3.37
C VAL A 71 8.60 -0.68 4.55
N ALA A 72 7.59 -0.22 5.28
CA ALA A 72 7.04 -0.91 6.45
C ALA A 72 6.14 -2.09 6.10
N MET A 73 5.37 -1.95 5.03
CA MET A 73 4.42 -2.97 4.59
C MET A 73 4.13 -2.87 3.09
N LEU A 74 3.70 -3.99 2.51
CA LEU A 74 3.20 -4.07 1.14
C LEU A 74 1.73 -4.46 1.14
N LEU A 75 0.93 -3.73 0.38
CA LEU A 75 -0.43 -4.09 0.02
C LEU A 75 -0.40 -4.63 -1.42
N VAL A 76 -0.68 -5.92 -1.58
CA VAL A 76 -0.77 -6.55 -2.91
C VAL A 76 -2.23 -6.59 -3.33
N LEU A 77 -2.56 -5.90 -4.41
CA LEU A 77 -3.92 -5.66 -4.87
C LEU A 77 -4.20 -6.44 -6.16
N ASP A 78 -5.39 -6.99 -6.29
CA ASP A 78 -5.93 -7.32 -7.62
C ASP A 78 -6.69 -6.12 -8.23
N ASP A 79 -7.25 -6.32 -9.41
CA ASP A 79 -7.96 -5.27 -10.16
C ASP A 79 -9.18 -4.73 -9.41
N GLU A 80 -9.87 -5.58 -8.64
CA GLU A 80 -11.03 -5.19 -7.83
C GLU A 80 -10.59 -4.25 -6.70
N ALA A 81 -9.52 -4.60 -5.98
CA ALA A 81 -8.98 -3.75 -4.91
C ALA A 81 -8.39 -2.44 -5.46
N ALA A 82 -7.68 -2.50 -6.60
CA ALA A 82 -7.10 -1.32 -7.25
C ALA A 82 -8.16 -0.35 -7.79
N ALA A 83 -9.33 -0.84 -8.23
CA ALA A 83 -10.44 0.01 -8.64
C ALA A 83 -11.16 0.65 -7.44
N ARG A 84 -11.37 -0.10 -6.35
CA ARG A 84 -12.20 0.34 -5.22
C ARG A 84 -11.50 1.26 -4.24
N LEU A 85 -10.23 1.02 -3.94
CA LEU A 85 -9.54 1.79 -2.91
C LEU A 85 -9.42 3.28 -3.22
N PRO A 86 -9.01 3.71 -4.43
CA PRO A 86 -8.92 5.14 -4.75
C PRO A 86 -10.27 5.86 -4.65
N GLU A 87 -11.39 5.14 -4.82
CA GLU A 87 -12.73 5.72 -4.82
C GLU A 87 -13.38 5.73 -3.43
N GLN A 88 -13.09 4.71 -2.61
CA GLN A 88 -13.82 4.43 -1.37
C GLN A 88 -12.95 4.55 -0.12
N GLY A 89 -11.63 4.72 -0.27
CA GLY A 89 -10.69 4.93 0.82
C GLY A 89 -10.41 3.68 1.66
N PHE A 90 -9.71 3.87 2.78
CA PHE A 90 -9.17 2.78 3.60
C PHE A 90 -10.23 1.97 4.34
N ALA A 91 -11.43 2.52 4.52
CA ALA A 91 -12.55 1.81 5.14
C ALA A 91 -12.92 0.50 4.40
N GLN A 92 -12.55 0.35 3.13
CA GLN A 92 -12.76 -0.88 2.37
C GLN A 92 -11.70 -1.96 2.61
N ILE A 93 -10.52 -1.62 3.14
CA ILE A 93 -9.40 -2.56 3.27
C ILE A 93 -9.82 -3.85 4.01
N PRO A 94 -10.52 -3.80 5.17
CA PRO A 94 -10.93 -5.02 5.85
C PRO A 94 -11.84 -5.92 5.01
N ALA A 95 -12.72 -5.34 4.19
CA ALA A 95 -13.58 -6.10 3.29
C ALA A 95 -12.79 -6.73 2.13
N LEU A 96 -11.84 -5.99 1.56
CA LEU A 96 -10.97 -6.46 0.47
C LEU A 96 -10.01 -7.56 0.95
N ILE A 97 -9.52 -7.48 2.19
CA ILE A 97 -8.73 -8.55 2.82
C ILE A 97 -9.57 -9.81 2.96
N ARG A 98 -10.76 -9.70 3.57
CA ARG A 98 -11.66 -10.86 3.77
C ARG A 98 -12.10 -11.49 2.45
N GLY A 99 -12.25 -10.67 1.39
CA GLY A 99 -12.58 -11.13 0.03
C GLY A 99 -11.39 -11.72 -0.73
N GLY A 100 -10.16 -11.65 -0.19
CA GLY A 100 -8.97 -12.11 -0.88
C GLY A 100 -8.58 -11.25 -2.09
N HIS A 101 -8.98 -9.98 -2.10
CA HIS A 101 -8.65 -9.00 -3.14
C HIS A 101 -7.38 -8.21 -2.80
N LEU A 102 -7.17 -7.96 -1.51
CA LEU A 102 -6.00 -7.26 -0.96
C LEU A 102 -5.24 -8.18 0.00
N HIS A 103 -3.93 -8.28 -0.17
CA HIS A 103 -3.05 -9.06 0.69
C HIS A 103 -1.97 -8.16 1.31
N PRO A 104 -2.04 -7.91 2.63
CA PRO A 104 -1.04 -7.14 3.35
C PRO A 104 0.13 -8.02 3.78
N TYR A 105 1.34 -7.52 3.59
CA TYR A 105 2.59 -8.16 4.03
C TYR A 105 3.38 -7.17 4.88
N MET A 106 3.60 -7.52 6.15
CA MET A 106 4.41 -6.73 7.06
C MET A 106 5.90 -7.00 6.81
N LEU A 107 6.68 -5.93 6.67
CA LEU A 107 8.12 -5.99 6.45
C LEU A 107 8.91 -5.50 7.68
N MET A 108 8.28 -4.68 8.52
CA MET A 108 8.80 -4.22 9.80
C MET A 108 8.14 -4.95 10.98
N THR A 109 8.83 -4.99 12.12
CA THR A 109 8.28 -5.48 13.39
C THR A 109 7.29 -4.49 14.00
N LEU A 110 6.52 -4.91 15.00
CA LEU A 110 5.58 -4.02 15.70
C LEU A 110 6.29 -2.79 16.30
N ASP A 111 7.38 -3.00 17.03
CA ASP A 111 8.18 -1.91 17.61
C ASP A 111 8.66 -0.92 16.55
N GLN A 112 9.05 -1.41 15.37
CA GLN A 112 9.47 -0.56 14.25
C GLN A 112 8.31 0.23 13.63
N LEU A 113 7.09 -0.31 13.65
CA LEU A 113 5.90 0.38 13.17
C LEU A 113 5.47 1.49 14.14
N GLU A 114 5.55 1.22 15.44
CA GLU A 114 5.32 2.22 16.50
C GLU A 114 6.33 3.37 16.36
N GLU A 115 7.63 3.04 16.22
CA GLU A 115 8.67 4.04 15.96
C GLU A 115 8.43 4.83 14.66
N ALA A 116 7.82 4.18 13.65
CA ALA A 116 7.49 4.81 12.38
C ALA A 116 6.18 5.63 12.40
N GLY A 117 5.35 5.52 13.44
CA GLY A 117 4.02 6.14 13.54
C GLY A 117 2.94 5.45 12.70
N LEU A 118 3.04 4.13 12.53
CA LEU A 118 2.14 3.31 11.69
C LEU A 118 1.39 2.22 12.49
N ASP A 119 1.64 2.09 13.78
CA ASP A 119 1.02 1.10 14.67
C ASP A 119 -0.50 1.22 14.69
N ASP A 120 -1.05 2.42 14.95
CA ASP A 120 -2.50 2.68 14.93
C ASP A 120 -3.12 2.31 13.57
N PHE A 121 -2.46 2.70 12.48
CA PHE A 121 -2.92 2.38 11.12
C PHE A 121 -2.99 0.87 10.90
N VAL A 122 -1.97 0.13 11.30
CA VAL A 122 -1.92 -1.33 11.11
C VAL A 122 -2.95 -2.04 11.99
N GLU A 123 -3.20 -1.55 13.21
CA GLU A 123 -4.25 -2.06 14.08
C GLU A 123 -5.65 -1.84 13.45
N ASP A 124 -5.90 -0.65 12.90
CA ASP A 124 -7.16 -0.29 12.24
C ASP A 124 -7.46 -1.14 11.00
N LEU A 125 -6.43 -1.64 10.31
CA LEU A 125 -6.60 -2.58 9.20
C LEU A 125 -7.12 -3.96 9.65
N GLY A 126 -7.22 -4.21 10.96
CA GLY A 126 -7.62 -5.50 11.52
C GLY A 126 -6.57 -6.57 11.28
N LEU A 127 -5.31 -6.18 11.09
CA LEU A 127 -4.19 -7.09 10.91
C LEU A 127 -3.80 -7.64 12.27
N VAL A 128 -4.29 -8.84 12.57
CA VAL A 128 -3.93 -9.54 13.79
C VAL A 128 -2.45 -9.95 13.67
N PHE A 129 -1.60 -9.30 14.45
CA PHE A 129 -0.20 -9.69 14.57
C PHE A 129 -0.11 -11.12 15.08
N PRO A 130 0.56 -12.05 14.37
CA PRO A 130 0.99 -13.28 15.00
C PRO A 130 2.01 -12.88 16.08
N LYS A 131 1.65 -13.10 17.36
CA LYS A 131 2.60 -13.05 18.47
C LYS A 131 3.65 -14.14 18.21
N HIS A 132 4.83 -13.76 17.75
CA HIS A 132 5.99 -14.65 17.70
C HIS A 132 6.77 -14.56 19.02
#